data_AF-A0A9D5SLL1-F1
#
_entry.id   AF-A0A9D5SLL1-F1
#
_cell.length_a   1.000
_cell.length_b   1.000
_cell.length_c   1.000
_cell.angle_alpha   90.00
_cell.angle_beta   90.00
_cell.angle_gamma   90.00
#
_symmetry.space_group_name_H-M   'P 1'
#
loop_
_entity.id
_entity.type
_entity.pdbx_description
1 polymer ?
#
loop_
_entity_poly.entity_id
_entity_poly.type
_entity_poly.pdbx_seq_one_letter_code
_entity_poly.pdbx_strand_id
1 'polypeptide(L)'
;PMGCHLVIPEKYRISAELSEKLGIAPERAGVIVGECHGIIGTEEKGEGGFGYDNLFFYPDLGKTFAEMDGDEKNSVSHRGIAMRELANLLMGLING
;
A
#
# COMPACT_ATOMS: atom_id res chain seq x y z
N PRO A 1 -2.03 16.10 18.03
CA PRO A 1 -1.25 15.14 17.21
C PRO A 1 -1.81 15.10 15.78
N MET A 2 -1.18 15.84 14.86
CA MET A 2 -1.57 15.87 13.44
C MET A 2 -1.18 14.53 12.81
N GLY A 3 -2.16 13.63 12.65
CA GLY A 3 -2.01 12.42 11.86
C GLY A 3 -1.86 12.80 10.38
N CYS A 4 -0.73 12.46 9.78
CA CYS A 4 -0.57 12.57 8.34
C CYS A 4 -1.26 11.36 7.71
N HIS A 5 -2.48 11.55 7.23
CA HIS A 5 -3.20 10.56 6.44
C HIS A 5 -2.63 10.59 5.01
N LEU A 6 -1.63 9.75 4.74
CA LEU A 6 -1.14 9.59 3.38
C LEU A 6 -2.12 8.69 2.60
N VAL A 7 -3.14 9.31 2.01
CA VAL A 7 -4.02 8.68 1.03
C VAL A 7 -3.34 8.77 -0.33
N ILE A 8 -3.13 7.65 -1.02
CA ILE A 8 -2.60 7.69 -2.40
C ILE A 8 -3.59 8.51 -3.25
N PRO A 9 -3.16 9.66 -3.80
CA PRO A 9 -4.04 10.53 -4.56
C PRO A 9 -4.72 9.79 -5.72
N GLU A 10 -5.97 10.13 -6.03
CA GLU A 10 -6.77 9.51 -7.08
C GLU A 10 -6.06 9.41 -8.44
N LYS A 11 -5.17 10.35 -8.75
CA LYS A 11 -4.32 10.36 -9.97
C LYS A 11 -3.33 9.18 -10.08
N TYR A 12 -3.09 8.43 -9.01
CA TYR A 12 -2.27 7.21 -9.02
C TYR A 12 -3.12 5.93 -9.02
N ARG A 13 -4.45 6.05 -9.03
CA ARG A 13 -5.36 4.98 -9.44
C ARG A 13 -5.20 4.80 -10.95
N ILE A 14 -5.26 3.57 -11.46
CA ILE A 14 -5.15 3.29 -12.91
C ILE A 14 -6.15 4.20 -13.63
N SER A 15 -5.64 5.20 -14.33
CA SER A 15 -6.45 6.09 -15.14
C SER A 15 -6.85 5.34 -16.42
N ALA A 16 -7.98 5.70 -17.02
CA ALA A 16 -8.39 5.16 -18.32
C ALA A 16 -7.26 5.22 -19.38
N GLU A 17 -6.38 6.22 -19.26
CA GLU A 17 -5.19 6.42 -20.09
C GLU A 17 -4.12 5.32 -19.92
N LEU A 18 -3.97 4.76 -18.71
CA LEU A 18 -3.07 3.63 -18.46
C LEU A 18 -3.68 2.31 -18.97
N SER A 19 -4.99 2.14 -18.86
CA SER A 19 -5.71 0.98 -19.42
C SER A 19 -5.56 0.91 -20.94
N GLU A 20 -5.71 2.05 -21.63
CA GLU A 20 -5.52 2.15 -23.08
C GLU A 20 -4.08 1.82 -23.50
N LYS A 21 -3.07 2.34 -22.79
CA LYS A 21 -1.65 2.01 -23.04
C LYS A 21 -1.32 0.54 -22.85
N LEU A 22 -2.01 -0.14 -21.93
CA LEU A 22 -1.82 -1.56 -21.65
C LEU A 22 -2.71 -2.47 -22.50
N GLY A 23 -3.56 -1.92 -23.38
CA GLY A 23 -4.52 -2.69 -24.19
C GLY A 23 -5.60 -3.38 -23.35
N ILE A 24 -5.83 -2.91 -22.12
CA ILE A 24 -6.88 -3.42 -21.24
C ILE A 24 -8.13 -2.60 -21.52
N ALA A 25 -9.19 -3.28 -21.96
CA ALA A 25 -10.50 -2.64 -22.14
C ALA A 25 -10.90 -1.93 -20.82
N PRO A 26 -11.28 -0.65 -20.83
CA PRO A 26 -11.53 0.12 -19.60
C PRO A 26 -12.51 -0.56 -18.63
N GLU A 27 -13.52 -1.26 -19.16
CA GLU A 27 -14.50 -2.03 -18.40
C GLU A 27 -13.93 -3.28 -17.70
N ARG A 28 -12.69 -3.67 -18.03
CA ARG A 28 -11.92 -4.75 -17.42
C ARG A 28 -10.81 -4.24 -16.51
N ALA A 29 -10.63 -2.93 -16.39
CA ALA A 29 -9.66 -2.34 -15.48
C ALA A 29 -10.27 -2.12 -14.10
N GLY A 30 -9.66 -2.71 -13.07
CA GLY A 30 -10.02 -2.50 -11.67
C GLY A 30 -8.88 -1.82 -10.91
N VAL A 31 -9.22 -1.00 -9.92
CA VAL A 31 -8.25 -0.41 -9.00
C VAL A 31 -8.56 -0.87 -7.58
N ILE A 32 -7.53 -1.33 -6.89
CA ILE A 32 -7.60 -1.70 -5.48
C ILE A 32 -6.65 -0.81 -4.70
N VAL A 33 -7.16 -0.27 -3.59
CA VAL A 33 -6.44 0.66 -2.73
C VAL A 33 -6.25 -0.01 -1.39
N GLY A 34 -5.02 0.05 -0.88
CA GLY A 34 -4.72 -0.24 0.52
C GLY A 34 -4.15 1.03 1.16
N GLU A 35 -4.55 1.27 2.40
CA GLU A 35 -4.13 2.45 3.16
C GLU A 35 -3.45 1.98 4.44
N CYS A 36 -2.33 2.62 4.78
CA CYS A 36 -1.63 2.35 6.03
C CYS A 36 -1.29 3.69 6.66
N HIS A 37 -1.83 3.93 7.85
CA HIS A 37 -1.63 5.18 8.57
C HIS A 37 -0.45 5.06 9.54
N GLY A 38 0.36 6.10 9.61
CA GLY A 38 1.55 6.14 10.45
C GLY A 38 1.96 7.57 10.77
N ILE A 39 3.15 7.71 11.32
CA ILE A 39 3.73 8.98 11.74
C ILE A 39 5.09 9.11 11.05
N ILE A 40 5.42 10.32 10.59
CA ILE A 40 6.77 10.60 10.09
C ILE A 40 7.65 10.94 11.28
N GLY A 41 8.67 10.10 11.51
CA GLY A 41 9.70 10.30 12.51
C GLY A 41 10.64 11.45 12.14
N THR A 42 11.36 11.95 13.15
CA THR A 42 12.37 13.00 12.98
C THR A 42 13.79 12.46 12.80
N GLU A 43 13.97 11.15 13.01
CA GLU A 43 15.25 10.45 12.92
C GLU A 43 15.01 9.14 12.16
N GLU A 44 15.98 8.76 11.32
CA GLU A 44 15.96 7.51 10.59
C GLU A 44 16.22 6.33 11.54
N LYS A 45 15.43 5.27 11.44
CA LYS A 45 15.62 4.01 12.18
C LYS A 45 15.43 2.82 11.25
N GLY A 46 16.17 1.75 11.52
CA GLY A 46 16.17 0.53 10.70
C GLY A 46 17.01 0.64 9.42
N GLU A 47 17.44 -0.51 8.91
CA GLU A 47 18.29 -0.62 7.71
C GLU A 47 17.55 -1.30 6.53
N GLY A 48 16.35 -1.83 6.78
CA GLY A 48 15.54 -2.52 5.77
C GLY A 48 14.69 -1.58 4.92
N GLY A 49 14.03 -2.16 3.92
CA GLY A 49 13.08 -1.41 3.08
C GLY A 49 13.74 -0.47 2.07
N PHE A 50 13.01 0.57 1.65
CA PHE A 50 13.44 1.56 0.67
C PHE A 50 12.66 2.88 0.85
N GLY A 51 13.17 3.97 0.28
CA GLY A 51 12.49 5.26 0.32
C GLY A 51 12.35 5.78 1.76
N TYR A 52 11.12 6.10 2.17
CA TYR A 52 10.83 6.68 3.50
C TYR A 52 10.55 5.66 4.59
N ASP A 53 10.82 4.37 4.36
CA ASP A 53 10.53 3.31 5.33
C ASP A 53 11.24 3.53 6.68
N ASN A 54 12.44 4.12 6.67
CA ASN A 54 13.23 4.45 7.85
C ASN A 54 12.69 5.65 8.65
N LEU A 55 11.75 6.41 8.08
CA LEU A 55 11.08 7.54 8.71
C LEU A 55 9.61 7.24 9.00
N PHE A 56 9.00 6.28 8.30
CA PHE A 56 7.60 5.93 8.49
C PHE A 56 7.41 5.03 9.71
N PHE A 57 7.00 5.63 10.83
CA PHE A 57 6.72 4.95 12.08
C PHE A 57 5.27 4.43 12.12
N TYR A 58 5.11 3.14 12.41
CA TYR A 58 3.82 2.50 12.60
C TYR A 58 3.54 2.29 14.10
N PRO A 59 2.60 3.07 14.69
CA PRO A 59 2.41 3.09 16.14
C PRO A 59 2.06 1.74 16.77
N ASP A 60 1.24 0.93 16.08
CA ASP A 60 0.74 -0.32 16.66
C ASP A 60 1.84 -1.37 16.86
N LEU A 61 2.93 -1.28 16.09
CA LEU A 61 4.11 -2.15 16.24
C LEU A 61 5.30 -1.46 16.90
N GLY A 62 5.21 -0.15 17.16
CA GLY A 62 6.30 0.60 17.77
C GLY A 62 7.59 0.62 16.93
N LYS A 63 7.47 0.43 15.62
CA LYS A 63 8.59 0.27 14.68
C LYS A 63 8.43 1.19 13.47
N THR A 64 9.54 1.63 12.90
CA THR A 64 9.56 2.11 11.53
C THR A 64 9.43 0.95 10.55
N PHE A 65 9.00 1.22 9.32
CA PHE A 65 8.90 0.19 8.29
C PHE A 65 10.25 -0.44 7.91
N ALA A 66 11.36 0.26 8.13
CA ALA A 66 12.70 -0.27 7.92
C ALA A 66 13.18 -1.19 9.06
N GLU A 67 12.52 -1.16 10.22
CA GLU A 67 12.76 -2.07 11.36
C GLU A 67 11.91 -3.34 11.30
N MET A 68 10.96 -3.42 10.37
CA MET A 68 10.09 -4.59 10.17
C MET A 68 10.73 -5.58 9.23
N ASP A 69 10.56 -6.88 9.52
CA ASP A 69 10.83 -7.91 8.53
C ASP A 69 9.77 -7.93 7.40
N GLY A 70 9.99 -8.78 6.40
CA GLY A 70 9.11 -8.86 5.24
C GLY A 70 7.68 -9.24 5.61
N ASP A 71 7.49 -10.15 6.56
CA ASP A 71 6.17 -10.67 6.94
C ASP A 71 5.40 -9.67 7.79
N GLU A 72 6.08 -9.06 8.79
CA GLU A 72 5.53 -7.96 9.60
C GLU A 72 5.07 -6.83 8.68
N LYS A 73 5.93 -6.38 7.77
CA LYS A 73 5.60 -5.30 6.85
C LYS A 73 4.49 -5.66 5.88
N ASN A 74 4.48 -6.89 5.34
CA ASN A 74 3.42 -7.34 4.45
C ASN A 74 2.06 -7.43 5.18
N SER A 75 2.06 -7.68 6.49
CA SER A 75 0.82 -7.73 7.26
C SER A 75 0.13 -6.37 7.39
N VAL A 76 0.88 -5.26 7.49
CA VAL A 76 0.31 -3.92 7.76
C VAL A 76 0.45 -2.91 6.62
N SER A 77 1.39 -3.12 5.69
CA SER A 77 1.67 -2.12 4.65
C SER A 77 0.50 -1.93 3.68
N HIS A 78 0.40 -0.71 3.14
CA HIS A 78 -0.59 -0.34 2.12
C HIS A 78 -0.60 -1.33 0.93
N ARG A 79 0.57 -1.79 0.48
CA ARG A 79 0.67 -2.82 -0.57
C ARG A 79 0.12 -4.16 -0.11
N GLY A 80 0.48 -4.60 1.09
CA GLY A 80 -0.02 -5.85 1.66
C GLY A 80 -1.55 -5.87 1.76
N ILE A 81 -2.13 -4.76 2.23
CA ILE A 81 -3.59 -4.57 2.30
C ILE A 81 -4.21 -4.64 0.91
N ALA A 82 -3.68 -3.87 -0.06
CA ALA A 82 -4.20 -3.88 -1.43
C ALA A 82 -4.13 -5.26 -2.08
N MET A 83 -3.05 -6.02 -1.86
CA MET A 83 -2.93 -7.36 -2.43
C MET A 83 -3.87 -8.38 -1.81
N ARG A 84 -4.19 -8.27 -0.51
CA ARG A 84 -5.22 -9.12 0.12
C ARG A 84 -6.61 -8.86 -0.44
N GLU A 85 -6.96 -7.58 -0.61
CA GLU A 85 -8.23 -7.21 -1.25
C GLU A 85 -8.29 -7.70 -2.71
N LEU A 86 -7.17 -7.63 -3.44
CA LEU A 86 -7.06 -8.22 -4.79
C LEU A 86 -7.28 -9.72 -4.78
N ALA A 87 -6.63 -10.44 -3.86
CA ALA A 87 -6.80 -11.88 -3.73
C ALA A 87 -8.26 -12.25 -3.45
N ASN A 88 -8.95 -11.53 -2.55
CA ASN A 88 -10.36 -11.73 -2.24
C ASN A 88 -11.25 -11.53 -3.48
N LEU A 89 -11.03 -10.45 -4.24
CA LEU A 89 -11.77 -10.18 -5.47
C LEU A 89 -11.59 -11.31 -6.49
N LEU A 90 -10.33 -11.72 -6.74
CA LEU A 90 -10.01 -12.78 -7.71
C LEU A 90 -10.62 -14.11 -7.28
N MET A 91 -10.56 -14.46 -5.99
CA MET A 91 -11.18 -15.67 -5.47
C MET A 91 -12.71 -15.66 -5.65
N GLY A 92 -13.35 -14.50 -5.48
CA GLY A 92 -14.78 -14.34 -5.76
C GLY A 92 -15.13 -14.56 -7.23
N LEU A 93 -14.27 -14.13 -8.15
CA LEU A 93 -14.45 -14.31 -9.59
C LEU A 93 -14.16 -15.74 -10.07
N ILE A 94 -13.23 -16.44 -9.42
CA ILE A 94 -12.87 -17.82 -9.78
C ILE A 94 -13.89 -18.83 -9.25
N ASN A 95 -14.49 -18.57 -8.09
CA ASN A 95 -15.40 -19.50 -7.41
C ASN A 95 -16.90 -19.25 -7.71
N GLY A 96 -17.23 -18.21 -8.48
CA GLY A 96 -18.59 -17.88 -8.91
C GLY A 96 -18.86 -18.36 -10.33
#